data_AF-A0A6L7ZXQ7-F1
#
_entry.id   AF-A0A6L7ZXQ7-F1
#
_cell.length_a   1.000
_cell.length_b   1.000
_cell.length_c   1.000
_cell.angle_alpha   90.00
_cell.angle_beta   90.00
_cell.angle_gamma   90.00
#
_symmetry.space_group_name_H-M   'P 1'
#
loop_
_entity.id
_entity.type
_entity.pdbx_description
1 polymer ?
#
loop_
_entity_poly.entity_id
_entity_poly.type
_entity_poly.pdbx_seq_one_letter_code
_entity_poly.pdbx_strand_id
1 'polypeptide(L)' 'MPTLLARNARVLAVMDDAGTEIPDGGLFCRDGIIEQVGPSTALPQSADEIIDLSDHVVVPGLVNTHHHLCQNLTRAVPA' A
#
# COMPACT_ATOMS: atom_id res chain seq x y z
N MET A 1 -0.38 20.53 -3.02
CA MET A 1 0.06 19.15 -3.31
C MET A 1 -0.91 18.23 -2.61
N PRO A 2 -1.59 17.32 -3.33
CA PRO A 2 -2.60 16.45 -2.74
C PRO A 2 -1.98 15.54 -1.67
N THR A 3 -2.73 15.28 -0.62
CA THR A 3 -2.31 14.43 0.52
C THR A 3 -3.23 13.24 0.69
N LEU A 4 -2.66 12.09 1.02
CA LEU A 4 -3.37 10.84 1.27
C LEU A 4 -2.94 10.29 2.62
N LEU A 5 -3.90 9.92 3.46
CA LEU A 5 -3.69 9.15 4.67
C LEU A 5 -4.39 7.79 4.54
N ALA A 6 -3.62 6.72 4.50
CA ALA A 6 -4.13 5.37 4.70
C ALA A 6 -3.87 4.95 6.14
N ARG A 7 -4.90 4.56 6.88
CA ARG A 7 -4.81 4.29 8.32
C ARG A 7 -5.57 3.05 8.75
N ASN A 8 -5.31 2.60 9.97
CA ASN A 8 -5.96 1.50 10.66
C ASN A 8 -5.80 0.15 9.95
N ALA A 9 -4.76 -0.02 9.13
CA ALA A 9 -4.47 -1.33 8.55
C ALA A 9 -4.22 -2.32 9.68
N ARG A 10 -4.84 -3.50 9.62
CA ARG A 10 -4.66 -4.55 10.63
C ARG A 10 -3.18 -4.85 10.83
N VAL A 11 -2.44 -4.94 9.74
CA VAL A 11 -0.97 -4.94 9.69
C VAL A 11 -0.53 -4.19 8.43
N LEU A 12 0.49 -3.34 8.59
CA LEU A 12 1.30 -2.81 7.50
C LEU A 12 2.68 -3.47 7.54
N ALA A 13 3.00 -4.28 6.54
CA ALA A 13 4.31 -4.88 6.39
C ALA A 13 5.25 -3.90 5.68
N VAL A 14 6.36 -3.51 6.33
CA VAL A 14 7.30 -2.52 5.79
C VAL A 14 8.25 -3.16 4.78
N MET A 15 8.60 -4.43 4.98
CA MET A 15 9.61 -5.16 4.19
C MET A 15 11.00 -4.50 4.23
N ASP A 16 11.39 -3.94 5.39
CA ASP A 16 12.77 -3.55 5.69
C ASP A 16 13.61 -4.75 6.13
N ASP A 17 14.93 -4.55 6.32
CA ASP A 17 15.86 -5.63 6.74
C ASP A 17 15.48 -6.26 8.09
N ALA A 18 14.75 -5.54 8.93
CA ALA A 18 14.29 -6.01 10.23
C ALA A 18 13.00 -6.85 10.14
N GLY A 19 12.32 -6.88 8.98
CA GLY A 19 11.02 -7.54 8.83
C GLY A 19 9.93 -6.85 9.63
N THR A 20 9.95 -5.52 9.71
CA THR A 20 9.02 -4.73 10.52
C THR A 20 7.58 -4.91 10.04
N GLU A 21 6.71 -5.29 10.99
CA GLU A 21 5.25 -5.31 10.83
C GLU A 21 4.61 -4.35 11.83
N ILE A 22 3.78 -3.42 11.33
CA ILE A 22 3.16 -2.39 12.14
C ILE A 22 1.68 -2.74 12.35
N PRO A 23 1.27 -3.18 13.55
CA PRO A 23 -0.15 -3.35 13.87
C PRO A 23 -0.84 -1.99 13.93
N ASP A 24 -2.11 -1.94 13.51
CA ASP A 24 -2.88 -0.69 13.37
C ASP A 24 -2.12 0.38 12.57
N GLY A 25 -1.38 -0.08 11.56
CA GLY A 25 -0.42 0.70 10.78
C GLY A 25 -1.09 1.60 9.74
N GLY A 26 -0.31 2.57 9.27
CA GLY A 26 -0.71 3.46 8.20
C GLY A 26 0.49 4.11 7.51
N LEU A 27 0.17 4.92 6.50
CA LEU A 27 1.12 5.76 5.79
C LEU A 27 0.47 7.09 5.43
N PHE A 28 1.30 8.13 5.37
CA PHE A 28 0.93 9.45 4.89
C PHE A 28 1.77 9.80 3.66
N CYS A 29 1.08 10.19 2.59
CA CYS A 29 1.70 10.60 1.33
C CYS A 29 1.38 12.05 1.00
N ARG A 30 2.31 12.68 0.30
CA ARG A 30 2.10 13.96 -0.38
C ARG A 30 2.59 13.84 -1.81
N ASP A 31 1.74 14.21 -2.76
CA ASP A 31 2.07 14.21 -4.19
C ASP A 31 2.62 12.85 -4.70
N GLY A 32 2.03 11.75 -4.23
CA GLY A 32 2.43 10.38 -4.60
C GLY A 32 3.70 9.87 -3.92
N ILE A 33 4.33 10.67 -3.05
CA ILE A 33 5.53 10.28 -2.28
C ILE A 33 5.13 9.97 -0.84
N ILE A 34 5.58 8.83 -0.32
CA ILE A 34 5.40 8.46 1.09
C ILE A 34 6.30 9.35 1.95
N GLU A 35 5.72 10.10 2.88
CA GLU A 35 6.46 10.95 3.83
C GLU A 35 6.61 10.30 5.20
N GLN A 36 5.60 9.54 5.65
CA GLN A 36 5.59 8.88 6.95
C GLN A 36 4.95 7.50 6.87
N VAL A 37 5.50 6.56 7.62
CA VAL A 37 4.96 5.20 7.84
C VAL A 37 5.06 4.93 9.34
N GLY A 38 4.00 4.40 9.94
CA GLY A 38 3.96 4.22 11.39
C GLY A 38 2.62 3.73 11.90
N PRO A 39 2.47 3.60 13.23
CA PRO A 39 1.17 3.41 13.86
C PRO A 39 0.23 4.56 13.46
N SER A 40 -1.04 4.26 13.18
CA SER A 40 -2.00 5.27 12.69
C SER A 40 -2.18 6.45 13.64
N THR A 41 -1.98 6.22 14.94
CA THR A 41 -2.04 7.24 15.99
C THR A 41 -0.85 8.22 15.97
N ALA A 42 0.26 7.85 15.33
CA ALA A 42 1.45 8.68 15.19
C ALA A 42 1.48 9.48 13.88
N LEU A 43 0.53 9.25 12.97
CA LEU A 43 0.43 9.93 11.68
C LEU A 43 -0.40 11.22 11.78
N PRO A 44 -0.29 12.13 10.79
CA PRO A 44 -1.23 13.25 10.65
C PRO A 44 -2.68 12.77 10.67
N GLN A 45 -3.55 13.52 11.34
CA GLN A 45 -4.96 13.12 11.53
C GLN A 45 -5.89 13.65 10.42
N SER A 46 -5.34 14.41 9.47
CA SER A 46 -6.06 15.00 8.34
C SER A 46 -5.23 14.90 7.06
N ALA A 47 -5.90 14.64 5.95
CA ALA A 47 -5.37 14.69 4.60
C ALA A 47 -6.52 15.08 3.64
N ASP A 48 -6.20 15.40 2.39
CA ASP A 48 -7.23 15.65 1.37
C ASP A 48 -8.06 14.39 1.10
N GLU A 49 -7.42 13.22 1.14
CA GLU A 49 -8.05 11.90 1.05
C GLU A 49 -7.65 11.02 2.24
N ILE A 50 -8.63 10.37 2.87
CA ILE A 50 -8.42 9.43 3.99
C ILE A 50 -9.04 8.09 3.63
N ILE A 51 -8.25 7.03 3.74
CA ILE A 51 -8.68 5.64 3.53
C ILE A 51 -8.55 4.90 4.86
N ASP A 52 -9.68 4.38 5.35
CA ASP A 52 -9.70 3.48 6.49
C ASP A 52 -9.52 2.03 6.00
N LEU A 53 -8.47 1.38 6.49
CA LEU A 53 -8.04 0.05 6.11
C LEU A 53 -8.22 -0.96 7.25
N SER A 54 -9.14 -0.69 8.18
CA SER A 54 -9.55 -1.67 9.20
C SER A 54 -9.79 -3.04 8.56
N ASP A 55 -9.26 -4.10 9.20
CA ASP A 55 -9.27 -5.49 8.72
C ASP A 55 -8.50 -5.80 7.41
N HIS A 56 -7.77 -4.83 6.84
CA HIS A 56 -6.93 -5.05 5.66
C HIS A 56 -5.45 -5.21 6.04
N VAL A 57 -4.71 -5.89 5.16
CA VAL A 57 -3.25 -5.97 5.21
C VAL A 57 -2.69 -5.07 4.13
N VAL A 58 -1.72 -4.23 4.51
CA VAL A 58 -0.98 -3.37 3.59
C VAL A 58 0.41 -3.94 3.38
N VAL A 59 0.81 -4.04 2.11
CA VAL A 59 2.13 -4.48 1.68
C VAL A 59 2.68 -3.50 0.63
N PRO A 60 4.01 -3.44 0.42
CA PRO A 60 4.56 -2.73 -0.73
C PRO A 60 3.99 -3.31 -2.03
N GLY A 61 3.81 -2.45 -3.03
CA GLY A 61 3.30 -2.87 -4.33
C GLY A 61 4.15 -3.99 -4.93
N LEU A 62 3.51 -5.07 -5.38
CA LEU A 62 4.21 -6.18 -6.02
C LEU A 62 4.88 -5.72 -7.31
N VAL A 63 6.17 -6.06 -7.48
CA VAL A 63 6.92 -5.76 -8.70
C VAL A 63 6.86 -6.97 -9.62
N ASN A 64 6.10 -6.85 -10.71
CA ASN A 64 6.11 -7.84 -11.78
C ASN A 64 7.29 -7.57 -12.73
N THR A 65 8.35 -8.37 -12.64
CA THR A 65 9.59 -8.15 -13.40
C THR A 65 9.53 -8.69 -14.83
N HIS A 66 8.48 -9.42 -15.20
CA HIS A 66 8.38 -10.01 -16.53
C HIS A 66 6.93 -10.32 -16.91
N HIS A 67 6.47 -9.81 -18.05
CA HIS A 67 5.15 -10.14 -18.58
C HIS A 67 5.09 -10.02 -20.10
N HIS A 68 4.33 -10.90 -20.75
CA HIS A 68 3.94 -10.75 -22.15
C HIS A 68 2.50 -10.23 -22.24
N LEU A 69 2.35 -8.91 -22.16
CA LEU A 69 1.01 -8.30 -22.06
C LEU A 69 0.10 -8.66 -23.23
N CYS A 70 0.63 -8.65 -24.45
CA CYS A 70 -0.15 -8.94 -25.66
C CYS A 70 -0.71 -10.38 -25.68
N GLN A 71 -0.05 -11.35 -25.04
CA GLN A 71 -0.51 -12.75 -24.99
C GLN A 71 -1.77 -12.93 -24.14
N ASN A 72 -2.17 -11.91 -23.36
CA ASN A 72 -3.45 -11.95 -22.66
C ASN A 72 -4.65 -12.10 -23.62
N LEU A 73 -4.53 -11.63 -24.87
CA LEU A 73 -5.59 -11.74 -25.88
C LEU A 73 -5.83 -13.17 -26.37
N THR A 74 -4.88 -14.09 -26.14
CA THR A 74 -4.95 -15.48 -26.59
C THR A 74 -4.81 -16.46 -25.42
N ARG A 75 -5.30 -16.08 -24.24
CA ARG A 75 -5.40 -17.00 -23.10
C ARG A 75 -6.48 -18.05 -23.38
N ALA A 76 -6.16 -19.31 -23.08
CA ALA A 76 -7.10 -20.45 -23.17
C ALA A 76 -7.76 -20.65 -24.56
N VAL A 77 -7.00 -20.46 -25.66
CA VAL A 77 -7.47 -20.80 -27.01
C VAL A 77 -7.74 -22.32 -27.10
N PRO A 78 -8.94 -22.75 -27.53
CA PRO A 78 -9.28 -24.17 -27.71
C PRO A 78 -8.44 -24.86 -28.80
N ALA A 79 -8.42 -26.20 -28.74
CA ALA A 79 -7.77 -27.05 -29.75
C ALA A 79 -8.57 -27.14 -31.05
#